data_AF-A0A3D6BPS4-F1
#
_entry.id   AF-A0A3D6BPS4-F1
#
_cell.length_a   1.000
_cell.length_b   1.000
_cell.length_c   1.000
_cell.angle_alpha   90.00
_cell.angle_beta   90.00
_cell.angle_gamma   90.00
#
_symmetry.space_group_name_H-M   'P 1'
#
loop_
_entity.id
_entity.type
_entity.pdbx_description
1 polymer ?
#
loop_
_entity_poly.entity_id
_entity_poly.type
_entity_poly.pdbx_seq_one_letter_code
_entity_poly.pdbx_strand_id
1 'polypeptide(L)'
;MKRLIHITFLLTAYLSFAQGDISEIEYYFDTDPGIGNGTSIDIDPDAEVLNQNFSIPTTGLSAGNHKLFVRAVKDDGSTSYYYSQSFSVKAANATFNTANIDGFEYYVDTDPGIGNGTQLSVASMETIDQSFNIPTAALSSGSHKLFIRAKNNDGTYGAYDNVAFSINYSPAVFNNYDIT
;
A
#
# COMPACT_ATOMS: atom_id res chain seq x y z
N MET A 1 -11.51 68.95 -30.39
CA MET A 1 -11.07 67.66 -30.96
C MET A 1 -10.18 66.98 -29.93
N LYS A 2 -10.67 65.98 -29.19
CA LYS A 2 -9.82 65.22 -28.24
C LYS A 2 -9.42 63.91 -28.89
N ARG A 3 -8.12 63.76 -29.13
CA ARG A 3 -7.49 62.61 -29.79
C ARG A 3 -7.37 61.47 -28.78
N LEU A 4 -7.84 60.28 -29.14
CA LEU A 4 -7.65 59.05 -28.36
C LEU A 4 -6.35 58.35 -28.77
N ILE A 5 -5.64 57.80 -27.79
CA ILE A 5 -4.45 56.95 -27.98
C ILE A 5 -4.91 55.49 -27.90
N HIS A 6 -4.57 54.70 -28.91
CA HIS A 6 -4.75 53.24 -28.90
C HIS A 6 -3.40 52.60 -28.57
N ILE A 7 -3.35 51.82 -27.49
CA ILE A 7 -2.18 51.07 -27.04
C ILE A 7 -2.52 49.59 -27.17
N THR A 8 -1.82 48.88 -28.04
CA THR A 8 -1.94 47.43 -28.18
C THR A 8 -0.90 46.78 -27.28
N PHE A 9 -1.34 46.02 -26.27
CA PHE A 9 -0.48 45.23 -25.40
C PHE A 9 -0.40 43.80 -25.97
N LEU A 10 0.75 43.40 -26.51
CA LEU A 10 0.99 42.01 -26.87
C LEU A 10 1.70 41.34 -25.70
N LEU A 11 0.96 40.60 -24.88
CA LEU A 11 1.51 39.81 -23.78
C LEU A 11 1.87 38.41 -24.31
N THR A 12 3.09 38.22 -24.78
CA THR A 12 3.61 36.88 -25.09
C THR A 12 4.02 36.20 -23.78
N ALA A 13 3.22 35.24 -23.31
CA ALA A 13 3.62 34.36 -22.22
C ALA A 13 4.54 33.26 -22.78
N TYR A 14 5.81 33.28 -22.38
CA TYR A 14 6.67 32.11 -22.54
C TYR A 14 6.27 31.08 -21.50
N LEU A 15 5.72 29.94 -21.93
CA LEU A 15 5.66 28.75 -21.08
C LEU A 15 7.09 28.21 -21.00
N SER A 16 7.86 28.68 -20.03
CA SER A 16 9.06 27.98 -19.59
C SER A 16 8.61 26.75 -18.82
N PHE A 17 8.64 25.58 -19.45
CA PHE A 17 8.75 24.33 -18.71
C PHE A 17 10.18 24.27 -18.16
N ALA A 18 10.44 25.01 -17.08
CA ALA A 18 11.64 24.76 -16.31
C ALA A 18 11.43 23.41 -15.64
N GLN A 19 12.16 22.39 -16.12
CA GLN A 19 12.49 21.26 -15.29
C GLN A 19 13.47 21.79 -14.24
N GLY A 20 12.96 22.49 -13.22
CA GLY A 20 13.78 23.00 -12.13
C GLY A 20 14.46 21.84 -11.43
N ASP A 21 15.74 22.02 -11.12
CA ASP A 21 16.53 21.03 -10.41
C ASP A 21 15.97 20.88 -8.99
N ILE A 22 16.11 19.68 -8.41
CA ILE A 22 15.73 19.47 -7.02
C ILE A 22 16.74 20.24 -6.17
N SER A 23 16.27 21.29 -5.50
CA SER A 23 17.09 22.07 -4.58
C SER A 23 17.14 21.44 -3.20
N GLU A 24 16.08 20.74 -2.80
CA GLU A 24 15.96 20.13 -1.48
C GLU A 24 14.99 18.94 -1.52
N ILE A 25 15.25 17.95 -0.69
CA ILE A 25 14.25 16.96 -0.31
C ILE A 25 13.99 17.08 1.18
N GLU A 26 12.73 17.07 1.57
CA GLU A 26 12.33 17.12 2.97
C GLU A 26 11.27 16.06 3.26
N TYR A 27 11.24 15.59 4.50
CA TYR A 27 10.22 14.69 5.00
C TYR A 27 9.48 15.25 6.21
N TYR A 28 8.28 14.74 6.42
CA TYR A 28 7.47 15.01 7.60
C TYR A 28 6.51 13.84 7.89
N PHE A 29 5.99 13.81 9.12
CA PHE A 29 5.01 12.83 9.56
C PHE A 29 3.64 13.48 9.75
N ASP A 30 2.62 12.82 9.22
CA ASP A 30 1.18 13.09 9.39
C ASP A 30 0.68 14.45 8.86
N THR A 31 1.12 15.55 9.46
CA THR A 31 0.68 16.91 9.11
C THR A 31 1.79 17.64 8.36
N ASP A 32 1.44 18.20 7.20
CA ASP A 32 2.36 19.00 6.41
C ASP A 32 2.74 20.30 7.14
N PRO A 33 4.03 20.54 7.46
CA PRO A 33 4.48 21.76 8.14
C PRO A 33 4.57 22.98 7.22
N GLY A 34 4.23 22.84 5.93
CA GLY A 34 4.47 23.83 4.88
C GLY A 34 5.87 23.69 4.27
N ILE A 35 6.05 24.21 3.06
CA ILE A 35 7.26 24.07 2.22
C ILE A 35 8.49 24.63 2.94
N GLY A 36 9.59 23.85 2.97
CA GLY A 36 10.85 24.21 3.63
C GLY A 36 10.84 24.13 5.16
N ASN A 37 9.74 23.64 5.76
CA ASN A 37 9.63 23.46 7.22
C ASN A 37 9.64 21.99 7.65
N GLY A 38 9.79 21.06 6.71
CA GLY A 38 10.05 19.66 6.98
C GLY A 38 11.48 19.43 7.45
N THR A 39 11.82 18.17 7.68
CA THR A 39 13.21 17.80 7.97
C THR A 39 13.93 17.52 6.67
N SER A 40 14.99 18.27 6.39
CA SER A 40 15.80 18.10 5.18
C SER A 40 16.47 16.72 5.14
N ILE A 41 16.52 16.16 3.95
CA ILE A 41 17.27 14.96 3.59
C ILE A 41 18.48 15.43 2.79
N ASP A 42 19.66 15.02 3.22
CA ASP A 42 20.88 15.25 2.46
C ASP A 42 20.84 14.46 1.16
N ILE A 43 21.07 15.12 0.03
CA ILE A 43 21.05 14.54 -1.31
C ILE A 43 22.39 14.81 -2.00
N ASP A 44 22.74 13.96 -2.96
CA ASP A 44 23.90 14.23 -3.82
C ASP A 44 23.50 15.29 -4.84
N PRO A 45 24.04 16.52 -4.77
CA PRO A 45 23.64 17.60 -5.65
C PRO A 45 24.11 17.40 -7.10
N ASP A 46 25.06 16.50 -7.33
CA ASP A 46 25.64 16.25 -8.65
C ASP A 46 25.02 15.02 -9.36
N ALA A 47 23.99 14.40 -8.76
CA ALA A 47 23.34 13.21 -9.31
C ALA A 47 22.28 13.58 -10.37
N GLU A 48 22.49 13.13 -11.61
CA GLU A 48 21.49 13.27 -12.70
C GLU A 48 20.20 12.46 -12.44
N VAL A 49 20.30 11.37 -11.67
CA VAL A 49 19.16 10.60 -11.16
C VAL A 49 19.37 10.33 -9.68
N LEU A 50 18.46 10.85 -8.85
CA LEU A 50 18.50 10.59 -7.42
C LEU A 50 17.92 9.20 -7.11
N ASN A 51 18.80 8.23 -6.90
CA ASN A 51 18.46 6.88 -6.46
C ASN A 51 19.26 6.51 -5.20
N GLN A 52 18.85 7.08 -4.08
CA GLN A 52 19.54 6.93 -2.79
C GLN A 52 18.60 6.32 -1.74
N ASN A 53 19.20 5.54 -0.84
CA ASN A 53 18.50 5.04 0.34
C ASN A 53 18.70 6.03 1.48
N PHE A 54 17.62 6.45 2.11
CA PHE A 54 17.64 7.34 3.27
C PHE A 54 17.14 6.59 4.51
N SER A 55 17.77 6.85 5.65
CA SER A 55 17.30 6.37 6.95
C SER A 55 16.51 7.48 7.64
N ILE A 56 15.21 7.28 7.81
CA ILE A 56 14.32 8.27 8.43
C ILE A 56 14.09 7.87 9.89
N PRO A 57 14.62 8.62 10.87
CA PRO A 57 14.40 8.30 12.27
C PRO A 57 12.93 8.51 12.66
N THR A 58 12.37 7.54 13.38
CA THR A 58 11.01 7.60 13.95
C THR A 58 11.01 7.98 15.44
N THR A 59 12.18 8.36 15.97
CA THR A 59 12.35 8.77 17.36
C THR A 59 11.42 9.94 17.70
N GLY A 60 10.65 9.80 18.78
CA GLY A 60 9.71 10.83 19.24
C GLY A 60 8.30 10.70 18.69
N LEU A 61 8.05 9.80 17.72
CA LEU A 61 6.68 9.46 17.34
C LEU A 61 5.98 8.70 18.47
N SER A 62 4.73 9.06 18.72
CA SER A 62 3.86 8.35 19.67
C SER A 62 3.52 6.95 19.17
N ALA A 63 3.07 6.05 20.06
CA ALA A 63 2.45 4.82 19.60
C ALA A 63 1.17 5.13 18.82
N GLY A 64 1.02 4.57 17.62
CA GLY A 64 -0.10 4.88 16.74
C GLY A 64 0.20 4.57 15.28
N ASN A 65 -0.77 4.88 14.43
CA ASN A 65 -0.59 4.87 12.98
C ASN A 65 -0.06 6.23 12.54
N HIS A 66 0.96 6.22 11.71
CA HIS A 66 1.60 7.39 11.16
C HIS A 66 1.71 7.27 9.64
N LYS A 67 1.82 8.41 8.97
CA LYS A 67 2.13 8.47 7.54
C LYS A 67 3.35 9.35 7.32
N LEU A 68 4.39 8.75 6.74
CA LEU A 68 5.55 9.45 6.22
C LEU A 68 5.18 10.09 4.89
N PHE A 69 5.59 11.33 4.71
CA PHE A 69 5.60 12.02 3.42
C PHE A 69 7.01 12.50 3.12
N VAL A 70 7.43 12.34 1.88
CA VAL A 70 8.68 12.88 1.34
C VAL A 70 8.32 13.70 0.11
N ARG A 71 8.78 14.94 0.06
CA ARG A 71 8.60 15.82 -1.10
C ARG A 71 9.92 16.39 -1.55
N ALA A 72 10.03 16.57 -2.87
CA ALA A 72 11.11 17.31 -3.50
C ALA A 72 10.66 18.76 -3.69
N VAL A 73 11.53 19.69 -3.33
CA VAL A 73 11.40 21.13 -3.56
C VAL A 73 12.39 21.51 -4.65
N LYS A 74 11.90 22.15 -5.70
CA LYS A 74 12.74 22.64 -6.78
C LYS A 74 13.30 24.02 -6.47
N ASP A 75 14.36 24.39 -7.19
CA ASP A 75 14.98 25.72 -7.16
C ASP A 75 13.99 26.87 -7.43
N ASP A 76 12.95 26.64 -8.23
CA ASP A 76 11.85 27.58 -8.50
C ASP A 76 10.79 27.64 -7.38
N GLY A 77 10.97 26.88 -6.30
CA GLY A 77 10.05 26.80 -5.16
C GLY A 77 8.82 25.91 -5.39
N SER A 78 8.68 25.30 -6.57
CA SER A 78 7.62 24.32 -6.80
C SER A 78 7.93 22.99 -6.10
N THR A 79 6.88 22.24 -5.76
CA THR A 79 7.01 20.97 -5.03
C THR A 79 6.33 19.82 -5.74
N SER A 80 6.89 18.63 -5.55
CA SER A 80 6.25 17.37 -5.93
C SER A 80 6.37 16.37 -4.78
N TYR A 81 5.27 15.69 -4.47
CA TYR A 81 5.32 14.51 -3.61
C TYR A 81 6.11 13.42 -4.31
N TYR A 82 7.14 12.92 -3.64
CA TYR A 82 8.01 11.89 -4.19
C TYR A 82 7.63 10.52 -3.63
N TYR A 83 7.25 10.47 -2.34
CA TYR A 83 6.94 9.22 -1.67
C TYR A 83 6.00 9.43 -0.48
N SER A 84 5.12 8.46 -0.21
CA SER A 84 4.40 8.40 1.06
C SER A 84 4.21 6.97 1.51
N GLN A 85 4.36 6.71 2.80
CA GLN A 85 4.24 5.38 3.38
C GLN A 85 3.48 5.45 4.70
N SER A 86 2.44 4.62 4.83
CA SER A 86 1.78 4.43 6.13
C SER A 86 2.49 3.35 6.92
N PHE A 87 2.64 3.56 8.21
CA PHE A 87 3.28 2.63 9.14
C PHE A 87 2.67 2.79 10.53
N SER A 88 2.99 1.88 11.45
CA SER A 88 2.56 1.99 12.85
C SER A 88 3.76 1.95 13.77
N VAL A 89 3.81 2.89 14.71
CA VAL A 89 4.73 2.84 15.85
C VAL A 89 3.99 2.14 16.99
N LYS A 90 4.61 1.10 17.55
CA LYS A 90 4.09 0.44 18.76
C LYS A 90 4.75 1.07 19.98
N ALA A 91 4.09 0.98 21.13
CA ALA A 91 4.67 1.44 22.39
C ALA A 91 6.00 0.72 22.66
N ALA A 92 6.94 1.39 23.33
CA ALA A 92 8.27 0.83 23.65
C ALA A 92 8.21 -0.51 24.42
N ASN A 93 7.10 -0.77 25.11
CA ASN A 93 6.84 -2.01 25.86
C ASN A 93 5.84 -2.93 25.17
N ALA A 94 5.53 -2.71 23.89
CA ALA A 94 4.69 -3.62 23.15
C ALA A 94 5.42 -4.96 23.00
N THR A 95 4.84 -6.02 23.53
CA THR A 95 5.33 -7.37 23.30
C THR A 95 5.12 -7.69 21.82
N PHE A 96 6.22 -7.82 21.08
CA PHE A 96 6.16 -8.42 19.76
C PHE A 96 5.87 -9.90 19.96
N ASN A 97 4.85 -10.40 19.26
CA ASN A 97 4.73 -11.84 19.14
C ASN A 97 5.89 -12.31 18.27
N THR A 98 6.88 -12.95 18.89
CA THR A 98 8.05 -13.56 18.23
C THR A 98 7.81 -15.04 17.92
N ALA A 99 6.57 -15.50 18.06
CA ALA A 99 6.21 -16.88 17.81
C ALA A 99 6.16 -17.11 16.30
N ASN A 100 6.79 -18.20 15.87
CA ASN A 100 6.78 -18.61 14.48
C ASN A 100 5.36 -18.98 14.04
N ILE A 101 5.06 -18.74 12.77
CA ILE A 101 3.84 -19.22 12.12
C ILE A 101 3.94 -20.75 12.01
N ASP A 102 2.92 -21.48 12.45
CA ASP A 102 2.85 -22.95 12.38
C ASP A 102 1.64 -23.47 11.58
N GLY A 103 0.80 -22.56 11.10
CA GLY A 103 -0.35 -22.91 10.30
C GLY A 103 -1.11 -21.71 9.80
N PHE A 104 -2.16 -22.00 9.04
CA PHE A 104 -3.17 -21.07 8.62
C PHE A 104 -4.55 -21.70 8.81
N GLU A 105 -5.58 -20.89 8.83
CA GLU A 105 -6.94 -21.36 8.60
C GLU A 105 -7.63 -20.51 7.54
N TYR A 106 -8.49 -21.16 6.76
CA TYR A 106 -9.26 -20.49 5.72
C TYR A 106 -10.75 -20.81 5.83
N TYR A 107 -11.56 -19.90 5.28
CA TYR A 107 -13.00 -20.05 5.14
C TYR A 107 -13.50 -19.26 3.92
N VAL A 108 -14.66 -19.64 3.40
CA VAL A 108 -15.29 -18.98 2.25
C VAL A 108 -16.57 -18.30 2.71
N ASP A 109 -16.70 -17.03 2.36
CA ASP A 109 -17.83 -16.12 2.60
C ASP A 109 -18.13 -15.78 4.07
N THR A 110 -18.44 -16.78 4.91
CA THR A 110 -18.84 -16.56 6.31
C THR A 110 -17.72 -17.01 7.26
N ASP A 111 -17.26 -16.12 8.15
CA ASP A 111 -16.28 -16.47 9.19
C ASP A 111 -16.91 -17.38 10.25
N PRO A 112 -16.42 -18.63 10.42
CA PRO A 112 -16.92 -19.55 11.44
C PRO A 112 -16.40 -19.21 12.86
N GLY A 113 -15.60 -18.15 12.99
CA GLY A 113 -14.90 -17.79 14.22
C GLY A 113 -13.50 -18.39 14.29
N ILE A 114 -12.68 -17.86 15.20
CA ILE A 114 -11.27 -18.23 15.39
C ILE A 114 -11.13 -19.71 15.73
N GLY A 115 -10.28 -20.43 14.99
CA GLY A 115 -10.01 -21.86 15.16
C GLY A 115 -11.07 -22.80 14.59
N ASN A 116 -12.15 -22.28 13.99
CA ASN A 116 -13.24 -23.08 13.43
C ASN A 116 -13.21 -23.16 11.90
N GLY A 117 -12.21 -22.55 11.26
CA GLY A 117 -11.98 -22.66 9.82
C GLY A 117 -11.34 -23.98 9.42
N THR A 118 -11.14 -24.17 8.12
CA THR A 118 -10.37 -25.30 7.61
C THR A 118 -8.88 -25.03 7.83
N GLN A 119 -8.22 -25.90 8.59
CA GLN A 119 -6.81 -25.72 8.97
C GLN A 119 -5.85 -26.17 7.85
N LEU A 120 -4.77 -25.42 7.70
CA LEU A 120 -3.65 -25.67 6.80
C LEU A 120 -2.37 -25.67 7.63
N SER A 121 -1.83 -26.85 7.94
CA SER A 121 -0.60 -26.97 8.74
C SER A 121 0.64 -26.74 7.89
N VAL A 122 1.64 -26.05 8.45
CA VAL A 122 2.95 -25.84 7.82
C VAL A 122 4.07 -26.13 8.82
N ALA A 123 5.31 -26.23 8.32
CA ALA A 123 6.48 -26.27 9.21
C ALA A 123 6.63 -24.90 9.89
N SER A 124 6.94 -24.91 11.19
CA SER A 124 7.04 -23.67 11.98
C SER A 124 8.22 -22.81 11.52
N MET A 125 7.96 -21.60 11.02
CA MET A 125 8.98 -20.62 10.57
C MET A 125 8.52 -19.17 10.82
N GLU A 126 9.47 -18.24 10.85
CA GLU A 126 9.19 -16.80 11.00
C GLU A 126 8.46 -16.23 9.76
N THR A 127 8.83 -16.71 8.58
CA THR A 127 8.19 -16.34 7.30
C THR A 127 7.85 -17.61 6.53
N ILE A 128 6.64 -17.66 5.97
CA ILE A 128 6.15 -18.77 5.15
C ILE A 128 5.85 -18.23 3.75
N ASP A 129 6.52 -18.78 2.75
CA ASP A 129 6.19 -18.61 1.34
C ASP A 129 5.78 -19.98 0.78
N GLN A 130 4.47 -20.26 0.80
CA GLN A 130 3.92 -21.56 0.41
C GLN A 130 2.58 -21.38 -0.32
N SER A 131 2.34 -22.22 -1.32
CA SER A 131 1.06 -22.30 -2.02
C SER A 131 0.15 -23.38 -1.43
N PHE A 132 -1.13 -23.06 -1.29
CA PHE A 132 -2.17 -24.01 -0.84
C PHE A 132 -3.19 -24.25 -1.94
N ASN A 133 -3.62 -25.51 -2.09
CA ASN A 133 -4.72 -25.88 -2.97
C ASN A 133 -6.03 -25.82 -2.19
N ILE A 134 -6.92 -24.90 -2.55
CA ILE A 134 -8.21 -24.72 -1.89
C ILE A 134 -9.32 -25.34 -2.74
N PRO A 135 -10.03 -26.39 -2.25
CA PRO A 135 -11.12 -27.00 -3.00
C PRO A 135 -12.31 -26.04 -3.16
N THR A 136 -12.79 -25.89 -4.40
CA THR A 136 -13.96 -25.04 -4.74
C THR A 136 -15.14 -25.84 -5.27
N ALA A 137 -15.01 -27.16 -5.41
CA ALA A 137 -15.99 -28.01 -6.09
C ALA A 137 -17.38 -28.02 -5.43
N ALA A 138 -17.47 -27.75 -4.13
CA ALA A 138 -18.72 -27.72 -3.36
C ALA A 138 -19.36 -26.34 -3.28
N LEU A 139 -18.73 -25.30 -3.83
CA LEU A 139 -19.27 -23.94 -3.84
C LEU A 139 -20.36 -23.82 -4.91
N SER A 140 -21.35 -22.95 -4.70
CA SER A 140 -22.36 -22.66 -5.71
C SER A 140 -21.80 -21.84 -6.88
N SER A 141 -22.52 -21.73 -8.00
CA SER A 141 -22.17 -20.71 -8.99
C SER A 141 -22.40 -19.32 -8.40
N GLY A 142 -21.49 -18.39 -8.65
CA GLY A 142 -21.60 -17.01 -8.19
C GLY A 142 -20.27 -16.43 -7.71
N SER A 143 -20.34 -15.24 -7.12
CA SER A 143 -19.19 -14.57 -6.51
C SER A 143 -18.99 -15.05 -5.08
N HIS A 144 -17.73 -15.30 -4.73
CA HIS A 144 -17.29 -15.77 -3.43
C HIS A 144 -16.10 -14.96 -2.95
N LYS A 145 -15.82 -15.03 -1.65
CA LYS A 145 -14.62 -14.46 -1.04
C LYS A 145 -13.95 -15.49 -0.16
N LEU A 146 -12.69 -15.80 -0.47
CA LEU A 146 -11.82 -16.63 0.35
C LEU A 146 -11.13 -15.73 1.38
N PHE A 147 -11.14 -16.14 2.64
CA PHE A 147 -10.41 -15.52 3.72
C PHE A 147 -9.38 -16.51 4.26
N ILE A 148 -8.21 -16.02 4.64
CA ILE A 148 -7.15 -16.83 5.27
C ILE A 148 -6.50 -16.02 6.39
N ARG A 149 -6.23 -16.65 7.53
CA ARG A 149 -5.46 -16.03 8.63
C ARG A 149 -4.37 -16.98 9.12
N ALA A 150 -3.21 -16.41 9.46
CA ALA A 150 -2.09 -17.16 10.00
C ALA A 150 -2.32 -17.50 11.48
N LYS A 151 -1.81 -18.66 11.89
CA LYS A 151 -1.72 -19.15 13.26
C LYS A 151 -0.24 -19.29 13.63
N ASN A 152 0.14 -18.84 14.81
CA ASN A 152 1.46 -19.09 15.36
C ASN A 152 1.48 -20.26 16.35
N ASN A 153 2.69 -20.68 16.72
CA ASN A 153 2.89 -21.79 17.66
C ASN A 153 2.47 -21.49 19.11
N ASP A 154 2.12 -20.24 19.45
CA ASP A 154 1.44 -19.87 20.70
C ASP A 154 -0.08 -20.10 20.65
N GLY A 155 -0.62 -20.54 19.50
CA GLY A 155 -2.06 -20.73 19.30
C GLY A 155 -2.84 -19.44 19.04
N THR A 156 -2.14 -18.33 18.75
CA THR A 156 -2.77 -17.05 18.43
C THR A 156 -2.97 -16.93 16.92
N TYR A 157 -4.14 -16.44 16.53
CA TYR A 157 -4.46 -16.14 15.13
C TYR A 157 -4.29 -14.65 14.83
N GLY A 158 -3.71 -14.35 13.68
CA GLY A 158 -3.58 -12.99 13.17
C GLY A 158 -4.87 -12.47 12.53
N ALA A 159 -4.78 -11.26 11.97
CA ALA A 159 -5.80 -10.77 11.05
C ALA A 159 -5.87 -11.65 9.80
N TYR A 160 -7.01 -11.60 9.11
CA TYR A 160 -7.17 -12.30 7.84
C TYR A 160 -6.70 -11.43 6.67
N ASP A 161 -6.24 -12.10 5.62
CA ASP A 161 -6.25 -11.58 4.25
C ASP A 161 -7.42 -12.22 3.47
N ASN A 162 -7.81 -11.62 2.35
CA ASN A 162 -8.92 -12.12 1.54
C ASN A 162 -8.76 -11.86 0.04
N VAL A 163 -9.34 -12.76 -0.75
CA VAL A 163 -9.42 -12.63 -2.21
C VAL A 163 -10.83 -12.95 -2.68
N ALA A 164 -11.36 -12.10 -3.57
CA ALA A 164 -12.64 -12.35 -4.24
C ALA A 164 -12.42 -13.21 -5.49
N PHE A 165 -13.34 -14.14 -5.75
CA PHE A 165 -13.33 -14.99 -6.94
C PHE A 165 -14.77 -15.30 -7.38
N SER A 166 -14.94 -15.97 -8.51
CA SER A 166 -16.26 -16.40 -8.98
C SER A 166 -16.21 -17.82 -9.54
N ILE A 167 -17.27 -18.57 -9.26
CA ILE A 167 -17.50 -19.92 -9.78
C ILE A 167 -18.56 -19.84 -10.86
N ASN A 168 -18.19 -20.28 -12.06
CA ASN A 168 -19.09 -20.39 -13.20
C ASN A 168 -19.31 -21.86 -13.50
N TYR A 169 -20.46 -22.40 -13.11
CA TYR A 169 -20.90 -23.66 -13.68
C TYR A 169 -21.61 -23.36 -14.99
N SER A 170 -21.03 -23.80 -16.11
CA SER A 170 -21.84 -23.96 -17.31
C SER A 170 -22.85 -25.06 -17.00
N PRO A 171 -24.16 -24.85 -17.17
CA PRO A 171 -25.06 -25.99 -17.23
C PRO A 171 -24.51 -26.94 -18.30
N ALA A 172 -24.44 -28.23 -17.99
CA ALA A 172 -24.23 -29.23 -19.02
C ALA A 172 -25.31 -28.98 -20.07
N VAL A 173 -24.91 -28.65 -21.29
CA VAL A 173 -25.84 -28.68 -22.42
C VAL A 173 -26.25 -30.14 -22.52
N PHE A 174 -27.44 -30.48 -22.02
CA PHE A 174 -28.06 -31.74 -22.39
C PHE A 174 -28.27 -31.63 -23.90
N ASN A 175 -27.41 -32.26 -24.68
CA ASN A 175 -27.71 -32.47 -26.08
C ASN A 175 -28.96 -33.36 -26.11
N ASN A 176 -30.10 -32.78 -26.50
CA ASN A 176 -31.33 -33.51 -26.80
C ASN A 176 -31.19 -34.47 -28.01
N TYR A 177 -29.97 -34.85 -28.38
CA TYR A 177 -29.66 -35.79 -29.45
C TYR A 177 -29.30 -37.19 -28.96
N ASP A 178 -29.10 -37.42 -27.65
CA ASP A 178 -29.04 -38.78 -27.09
C ASP A 178 -30.43 -39.20 -26.60
N ILE A 179 -31.32 -39.42 -27.57
CA ILE A 179 -32.41 -40.38 -27.44
C ILE A 179 -32.25 -41.39 -28.58
N THR A 180 -31.51 -42.46 -28.31
CA THR A 180 -31.69 -43.80 -28.90
C THR A 180 -31.08 -44.84 -27.97
#